data_AF-A0A8H7FIN5-F1
#
_entry.id   AF-A0A8H7FIN5-F1
#
_cell.length_a   1.000
_cell.length_b   1.000
_cell.length_c   1.000
_cell.angle_alpha   90.00
_cell.angle_beta   90.00
_cell.angle_gamma   90.00
#
_symmetry.space_group_name_H-M   'P 1'
#
loop_
_entity.id
_entity.type
_entity.pdbx_description
1 polymer ?
#
loop_
_entity_poly.entity_id
_entity_poly.type
_entity_poly.pdbx_seq_one_letter_code
_entity_poly.pdbx_strand_id
1 'polypeptide(L)'
;NSKKFCPSCGNPTLLRASVTIAAPGAAADAPVMQVHLKKNFQYKTRGTKYSIPAPKPGSAKHGPGEGLILREDQLEYMRARKLADGKREREEARMVKGVMAKGRDGPMAGSWMDPDWMPQIMSEGGKGRSQKLAGRDGDLPAIGYGRKNPNAAKRRTGK
;
A
#
# COMPACT_ATOMS: atom_id res chain seq x y z
N ASN A 1 -1.04 -6.44 4.46
CA ASN A 1 -1.74 -5.14 4.62
C ASN A 1 -1.94 -4.50 3.23
N SER A 2 -2.74 -5.14 2.39
CA SER A 2 -2.87 -4.84 0.95
C SER A 2 -4.15 -4.10 0.58
N LYS A 3 -5.22 -4.23 1.38
CA LYS A 3 -6.51 -3.60 1.11
C LYS A 3 -6.46 -2.11 1.41
N LYS A 4 -7.01 -1.31 0.49
CA LYS A 4 -7.11 0.16 0.64
C LYS A 4 -8.54 0.65 0.80
N PHE A 5 -9.51 -0.08 0.26
CA PHE A 5 -10.94 0.22 0.33
C PHE A 5 -11.63 -0.69 1.34
N CYS A 6 -12.64 -0.15 2.03
CA CYS A 6 -13.48 -0.93 2.94
C CYS A 6 -14.40 -1.88 2.14
N PRO A 7 -14.47 -3.18 2.46
CA PRO A 7 -15.29 -4.13 1.71
C PRO A 7 -16.80 -3.86 1.84
N SER A 8 -17.25 -3.28 2.95
CA SER A 8 -18.67 -3.03 3.19
C SER A 8 -19.17 -1.74 2.53
N CYS A 9 -18.36 -0.67 2.53
CA CYS A 9 -18.80 0.64 2.04
C CYS A 9 -18.05 1.16 0.80
N GLY A 10 -17.03 0.44 0.32
CA GLY A 10 -16.25 0.81 -0.86
C GLY A 10 -15.34 2.04 -0.73
N ASN A 11 -15.42 2.76 0.40
CA ASN A 11 -14.66 4.00 0.62
C ASN A 11 -13.24 3.72 1.17
N PRO A 12 -12.27 4.62 0.91
CA PRO A 12 -10.90 4.51 1.42
C PRO A 12 -10.77 4.98 2.88
N THR A 13 -11.50 4.34 3.78
CA THR A 13 -11.61 4.72 5.20
C THR A 13 -10.82 3.82 6.15
N LEU A 14 -10.07 2.84 5.62
CA LEU A 14 -9.34 1.88 6.43
C LEU A 14 -8.16 2.53 7.16
N LEU A 15 -8.11 2.33 8.48
CA LEU A 15 -7.04 2.77 9.36
C LEU A 15 -6.28 1.57 9.89
N ARG A 16 -4.95 1.69 9.97
CA ARG A 16 -4.12 0.66 10.60
C ARG A 16 -4.14 0.85 12.12
N ALA A 17 -4.62 -0.15 12.85
CA ALA A 17 -4.57 -0.21 14.30
C ALA A 17 -3.85 -1.50 14.75
N SER A 18 -3.22 -1.47 15.92
CA SER A 18 -2.71 -2.69 16.58
C SER A 18 -3.81 -3.32 17.40
N VAL A 19 -3.83 -4.65 17.43
CA VAL A 19 -4.83 -5.43 18.15
C VAL A 19 -4.09 -6.44 19.02
N THR A 20 -4.54 -6.60 20.26
CA THR A 20 -4.18 -7.72 21.12
C THR A 20 -5.35 -8.68 21.20
N ILE A 21 -5.09 -9.96 20.96
CA ILE A 21 -6.09 -11.03 20.99
C ILE A 21 -5.76 -11.89 22.21
N ALA A 22 -6.76 -12.16 23.05
CA ALA A 22 -6.59 -13.02 24.22
C ALA A 22 -6.57 -14.49 23.80
N ALA A 23 -5.82 -15.31 24.54
CA ALA A 23 -5.81 -16.76 24.32
C ALA A 23 -7.16 -17.38 24.71
N PRO A 24 -7.61 -18.46 24.03
CA PRO A 24 -8.81 -19.19 24.43
C PRO A 24 -8.58 -19.79 25.83
N GLY A 25 -9.35 -19.35 26.83
CA GLY A 25 -9.18 -19.71 28.24
C GLY A 25 -8.60 -18.60 29.13
N ALA A 26 -8.37 -17.40 28.59
CA ALA A 26 -8.05 -16.22 29.41
C ALA A 26 -9.18 -15.90 30.41
N ALA A 27 -8.82 -15.31 31.54
CA ALA A 27 -9.76 -14.92 32.61
C ALA A 27 -10.98 -14.17 32.05
N ALA A 28 -12.16 -14.44 32.61
CA ALA A 28 -13.44 -13.90 32.14
C ALA A 28 -13.48 -12.36 32.05
N ASP A 29 -12.60 -11.68 32.77
CA ASP A 29 -12.50 -10.22 32.83
C ASP A 29 -11.67 -9.60 31.69
N ALA A 30 -10.96 -10.42 30.91
CA ALA A 30 -10.12 -9.94 29.81
C ALA A 30 -10.91 -9.89 28.48
N PRO A 31 -10.84 -8.78 27.71
CA PRO A 31 -11.51 -8.70 26.42
C PRO A 31 -10.87 -9.67 25.41
N VAL A 32 -11.71 -10.41 24.69
CA VAL A 32 -11.29 -11.36 23.63
C VAL A 32 -10.40 -10.69 22.58
N MET A 33 -10.73 -9.44 22.23
CA MET A 33 -9.98 -8.63 21.28
C MET A 33 -9.96 -7.17 21.75
N GLN A 34 -8.77 -6.61 21.93
CA GLN A 34 -8.59 -5.21 22.30
C GLN A 34 -7.86 -4.45 21.21
N VAL A 35 -8.47 -3.36 20.74
CA VAL A 35 -7.91 -2.49 19.70
C VAL A 35 -7.22 -1.31 20.37
N HIS A 36 -5.95 -1.09 20.04
CA HIS A 36 -5.14 -0.02 20.59
C HIS A 36 -5.18 1.19 19.66
N LEU A 37 -5.91 2.22 20.08
CA LEU A 37 -5.95 3.51 19.42
C LEU A 37 -5.01 4.51 20.11
N LYS A 38 -4.64 5.58 19.40
CA LYS A 38 -3.91 6.69 20.02
C LYS A 38 -4.77 7.32 21.11
N LYS A 39 -4.17 7.71 22.24
CA LYS A 39 -4.87 8.29 23.42
C LYS A 39 -5.91 9.37 23.09
N ASN A 40 -5.62 10.25 22.12
CA ASN A 40 -6.54 11.29 21.62
C ASN A 40 -6.89 11.05 20.15
N PHE A 41 -7.45 9.88 19.84
CA PHE A 41 -7.85 9.55 18.49
C PHE A 41 -9.09 10.35 18.06
N GLN A 42 -8.96 11.12 16.99
CA GLN A 42 -10.07 11.88 16.40
C GLN A 42 -10.20 11.51 14.92
N TYR A 43 -11.43 11.27 14.48
CA TYR A 43 -11.73 11.08 13.06
C TYR A 43 -11.53 12.40 12.31
N LYS A 44 -10.48 12.47 11.49
CA LYS A 44 -10.19 13.65 10.67
C LYS A 44 -11.01 13.61 9.39
N THR A 45 -12.11 14.35 9.36
CA THR A 45 -12.98 14.49 8.18
C THR A 45 -12.59 15.68 7.30
N ARG A 46 -11.68 16.55 7.75
CA ARG A 46 -11.25 17.71 6.98
C ARG A 46 -10.50 17.28 5.71
N GLY A 47 -10.98 17.77 4.57
CA GLY A 47 -10.39 17.48 3.26
C GLY A 47 -10.94 16.23 2.57
N THR A 48 -11.96 15.58 3.12
CA THR A 48 -12.66 14.46 2.45
C THR A 48 -13.65 14.95 1.39
N LYS A 49 -14.23 16.15 1.58
CA LYS A 49 -15.12 16.80 0.61
C LYS A 49 -14.33 17.83 -0.20
N TYR A 50 -14.26 17.63 -1.52
CA TYR A 50 -13.58 18.53 -2.46
C TYR A 50 -14.27 18.45 -3.83
N SER A 51 -14.09 19.48 -4.65
CA SER A 51 -14.56 19.49 -6.03
C SER A 51 -13.72 18.55 -6.88
N ILE A 52 -14.37 17.65 -7.60
CA ILE A 52 -13.73 16.70 -8.52
C ILE A 52 -13.97 17.22 -9.94
N PRO A 53 -12.96 17.17 -10.84
CA PRO A 53 -13.16 17.51 -12.25
C PRO A 53 -14.26 16.65 -12.90
N ALA A 54 -14.95 17.21 -13.89
CA ALA A 54 -15.92 16.47 -14.66
C ALA A 54 -15.26 15.25 -15.35
N PRO A 55 -15.95 14.09 -15.41
CA PRO A 55 -15.41 12.91 -16.08
C PRO A 55 -15.23 13.22 -17.57
N LYS A 56 -14.00 13.03 -18.07
CA LYS A 56 -13.67 13.22 -19.49
C LYS A 56 -13.60 11.87 -20.18
N PRO A 57 -14.50 11.55 -21.13
CA PRO A 57 -14.35 10.36 -21.95
C PRO A 57 -13.14 10.53 -22.87
N GLY A 58 -12.22 9.57 -22.86
CA GLY A 58 -11.06 9.58 -23.76
C GLY A 58 -9.87 8.78 -23.24
N SER A 59 -9.10 8.22 -24.17
CA SER A 59 -7.86 7.48 -23.91
C SER A 59 -6.62 8.37 -24.10
N ALA A 60 -6.71 9.67 -23.78
CA ALA A 60 -5.54 10.55 -23.82
C ALA A 60 -4.47 10.05 -22.83
N LYS A 61 -3.20 10.45 -22.99
CA LYS A 61 -2.01 9.96 -22.28
C LYS A 61 -2.12 9.80 -20.74
N HIS A 62 -3.11 10.42 -20.10
CA HIS A 62 -3.37 10.36 -18.66
C HIS A 62 -4.63 9.58 -18.25
N GLY A 63 -5.27 8.84 -19.17
CA GLY A 63 -6.53 8.13 -18.92
C GLY A 63 -7.76 9.04 -19.02
N PRO A 64 -8.96 8.55 -18.65
CA PRO A 64 -10.19 9.34 -18.65
C PRO A 64 -10.16 10.38 -17.51
N GLY A 65 -9.40 11.47 -17.69
CA GLY A 65 -9.33 12.61 -16.77
C GLY A 65 -7.98 12.81 -16.08
N GLU A 66 -8.03 13.28 -14.82
CA GLU A 66 -6.86 13.64 -13.99
C GLU A 66 -6.19 12.41 -13.32
N GLY A 67 -6.64 11.18 -13.62
CA GLY A 67 -6.12 9.94 -13.02
C GLY A 67 -6.45 9.79 -11.53
N LEU A 68 -7.55 10.42 -11.07
CA LEU A 68 -8.00 10.37 -9.69
C LEU A 68 -8.64 9.03 -9.36
N ILE A 69 -8.02 8.30 -8.44
CA ILE A 69 -8.55 7.02 -7.99
C ILE A 69 -9.50 7.22 -6.82
N LEU A 70 -10.76 6.85 -6.97
CA LEU A 70 -11.80 7.06 -5.95
C LEU A 70 -12.37 5.75 -5.40
N ARG A 71 -12.35 4.68 -6.19
CA ARG A 71 -12.98 3.39 -5.90
C ARG A 71 -12.10 2.23 -6.34
N GLU A 72 -12.37 1.04 -5.79
CA GLU A 72 -11.63 -0.19 -6.10
C GLU A 72 -11.90 -0.72 -7.51
N ASP A 73 -13.11 -0.51 -8.04
CA ASP A 73 -13.58 -1.01 -9.33
C ASP A 73 -13.01 -0.24 -10.54
N GLN A 74 -12.29 0.87 -10.30
CA GLN A 74 -11.68 1.64 -11.38
C GLN A 74 -10.56 0.85 -12.07
N LEU A 75 -10.57 0.86 -13.41
CA LEU A 75 -9.62 0.13 -14.25
C LEU A 75 -8.15 0.44 -13.94
N GLU A 76 -7.85 1.69 -13.57
CA GLU A 76 -6.50 2.11 -13.19
C GLU A 76 -6.03 1.45 -11.90
N TYR A 77 -6.89 1.38 -10.90
CA TYR A 77 -6.61 0.71 -9.64
C TYR A 77 -6.44 -0.80 -9.85
N MET A 78 -7.33 -1.43 -10.61
CA MET A 78 -7.24 -2.86 -10.93
C MET A 78 -5.96 -3.20 -11.70
N ARG A 79 -5.59 -2.38 -12.69
CA ARG A 79 -4.32 -2.55 -13.43
C ARG A 79 -3.12 -2.41 -12.50
N ALA A 80 -3.10 -1.40 -11.64
CA ALA A 80 -2.02 -1.21 -10.69
C ALA A 80 -1.93 -2.34 -9.66
N ARG A 81 -3.08 -2.86 -9.19
CA ARG A 81 -3.15 -4.01 -8.31
C ARG A 81 -2.57 -5.26 -8.96
N LYS A 82 -2.95 -5.57 -10.20
CA LYS A 82 -2.38 -6.70 -10.96
C LYS A 82 -0.86 -6.58 -11.12
N LEU A 83 -0.36 -5.39 -11.40
CA LEU A 83 1.09 -5.15 -11.50
C LEU A 83 1.80 -5.32 -10.16
N ALA A 84 1.21 -4.83 -9.06
CA ALA A 84 1.77 -5.00 -7.72
C ALA A 84 1.76 -6.47 -7.29
N ASP A 85 0.68 -7.20 -7.54
CA ASP A 85 0.56 -8.63 -7.23
C ASP A 85 1.55 -9.45 -8.05
N GLY A 86 1.68 -9.21 -9.36
CA GLY A 86 2.65 -9.91 -10.22
C GLY A 86 4.11 -9.61 -9.86
N LYS A 87 4.42 -8.41 -9.36
CA LYS A 87 5.75 -8.08 -8.81
C LYS A 87 6.04 -8.92 -7.57
N ARG A 88 5.08 -9.02 -6.64
CA ARG A 88 5.22 -9.83 -5.43
C ARG A 88 5.38 -11.31 -5.75
N GLU A 89 4.57 -11.83 -6.65
CA GLU A 89 4.66 -13.23 -7.10
C GLU A 89 6.03 -13.52 -7.72
N ARG A 90 6.56 -12.63 -8.56
CA ARG A 90 7.92 -12.78 -9.12
C ARG A 90 9.01 -12.73 -8.05
N GLU A 91 8.88 -11.89 -7.04
CA GLU A 91 9.82 -11.82 -5.91
C GLU A 91 9.75 -13.10 -5.05
N GLU A 92 8.55 -13.59 -4.74
CA GLU A 92 8.29 -14.84 -4.01
C GLU A 92 8.82 -16.04 -4.80
N ALA A 93 8.55 -16.13 -6.11
CA ALA A 93 9.06 -17.18 -6.98
C ALA A 93 10.59 -17.17 -7.09
N ARG A 94 11.21 -15.98 -7.11
CA ARG A 94 12.68 -15.85 -7.11
C ARG A 94 13.29 -16.36 -5.79
N MET A 95 12.64 -16.05 -4.66
CA MET A 95 13.06 -16.55 -3.35
C MET A 95 12.93 -18.09 -3.29
N VAL A 96 11.78 -18.64 -3.67
CA VAL A 96 11.53 -20.10 -3.69
C VAL A 96 12.49 -20.82 -4.65
N LYS A 97 12.77 -20.25 -5.83
CA LYS A 97 13.74 -20.81 -6.77
C LYS A 97 15.17 -20.81 -6.20
N GLY A 98 15.55 -19.76 -5.47
CA GLY A 98 16.85 -19.71 -4.76
C GLY A 98 16.98 -20.80 -3.69
N VAL A 99 15.89 -21.06 -2.95
CA VAL A 99 15.80 -22.16 -1.97
C VAL A 99 15.98 -23.52 -2.65
N MET A 100 15.30 -23.76 -3.78
CA MET A 100 15.32 -25.06 -4.48
C MET A 100 16.57 -25.31 -5.32
N ALA A 101 17.19 -24.28 -5.91
CA ALA A 101 18.32 -24.46 -6.82
C ALA A 101 19.64 -24.86 -6.12
N LYS A 102 19.79 -24.53 -4.83
CA LYS A 102 20.90 -25.01 -3.98
C LYS A 102 20.35 -26.15 -3.12
N GLY A 103 20.38 -27.39 -3.62
CA GLY A 103 20.13 -28.61 -2.86
C GLY A 103 21.18 -28.81 -1.76
N ARG A 104 21.12 -27.98 -0.71
CA ARG A 104 22.00 -28.02 0.46
C ARG A 104 21.14 -28.26 1.69
N ASP A 105 21.31 -29.42 2.31
CA ASP A 105 20.66 -29.87 3.53
C ASP A 105 21.13 -29.04 4.75
N GLY A 106 20.69 -27.78 4.82
CA GLY A 106 20.96 -26.89 5.94
C GLY A 106 19.81 -25.92 6.15
N PRO A 107 19.54 -25.47 7.39
CA PRO A 107 18.31 -24.76 7.79
C PRO A 107 18.22 -23.31 7.27
N MET A 108 18.91 -22.97 6.17
CA MET A 108 19.11 -21.61 5.68
C MET A 108 18.97 -21.48 4.14
N ALA A 109 18.34 -22.44 3.47
CA ALA A 109 17.96 -22.29 2.06
C ALA A 109 16.90 -21.18 1.93
N GLY A 110 17.24 -20.06 1.27
CA GLY A 110 16.37 -18.88 1.09
C GLY A 110 16.54 -17.74 2.11
N SER A 111 17.54 -17.83 2.98
CA SER A 111 17.82 -16.80 3.99
C SER A 111 18.53 -15.58 3.41
N TRP A 112 18.34 -14.44 4.06
CA TRP A 112 19.08 -13.16 3.94
C TRP A 112 20.63 -13.31 3.90
N MET A 113 21.16 -14.49 4.24
CA MET A 113 22.59 -14.83 4.27
C MET A 113 23.09 -15.63 3.05
N ASP A 114 22.33 -15.72 1.95
CA ASP A 114 22.84 -16.33 0.71
C ASP A 114 23.88 -15.39 0.03
N PRO A 115 25.14 -15.81 -0.14
CA PRO A 115 26.22 -14.96 -0.69
C PRO A 115 25.97 -14.46 -2.13
N ASP A 116 25.03 -15.07 -2.86
CA ASP A 116 24.64 -14.64 -4.21
C ASP A 116 23.31 -13.86 -4.24
N TRP A 117 22.66 -13.68 -3.08
CA TRP A 117 21.45 -12.88 -2.95
C TRP A 117 21.81 -11.44 -2.61
N MET A 118 22.05 -10.63 -3.64
CA MET A 118 22.17 -9.18 -3.46
C MET A 118 20.81 -8.50 -3.65
N PRO A 119 20.29 -7.78 -2.64
CA PRO A 119 19.15 -6.91 -2.86
C PRO A 119 19.51 -5.90 -3.93
N GLN A 120 18.54 -5.54 -4.76
CA GLN A 120 18.73 -4.50 -5.78
C GLN A 120 19.20 -3.17 -5.18
N ILE A 121 19.03 -2.95 -3.86
CA ILE A 121 19.53 -1.79 -3.11
C ILE A 121 21.06 -1.74 -2.95
N MET A 122 21.74 -2.89 -3.04
CA MET A 122 23.19 -3.04 -2.90
C MET A 122 23.89 -3.30 -4.25
N SER A 123 23.13 -3.58 -5.31
CA SER A 123 23.66 -3.64 -6.68
C SER A 123 23.86 -2.22 -7.21
N GLU A 124 25.01 -1.96 -7.83
CA GLU A 124 25.31 -0.69 -8.50
C GLU A 124 24.22 -0.39 -9.55
N GLY A 125 23.36 0.61 -9.28
CA GLY A 125 22.13 0.90 -10.03
C GLY A 125 20.82 0.80 -9.22
N GLY A 126 20.92 0.44 -7.93
CA GLY A 126 19.80 0.24 -7.02
C GLY A 126 19.00 1.48 -6.66
N LYS A 127 17.80 1.62 -7.22
CA LYS A 127 16.79 2.57 -6.72
C LYS A 127 16.31 2.10 -5.34
N GLY A 128 16.76 2.79 -4.30
CA GLY A 128 16.40 2.61 -2.89
C GLY A 128 14.93 2.28 -2.64
N ARG A 129 14.67 1.43 -1.63
CA ARG A 129 13.34 1.09 -1.11
C ARG A 129 12.46 2.34 -1.02
N SER A 130 11.42 2.36 -1.84
CA SER A 130 10.49 3.49 -2.02
C SER A 130 11.17 4.80 -2.44
N GLN A 131 11.53 4.92 -3.72
CA GLN A 131 11.25 6.21 -4.34
C GLN A 131 9.74 6.41 -4.20
N LYS A 132 9.33 7.26 -3.25
CA LYS A 132 7.97 7.78 -3.16
C LYS A 132 7.74 8.55 -4.44
N LEU A 133 7.44 7.83 -5.52
CA LEU A 133 7.06 8.42 -6.79
C LEU A 133 5.83 9.27 -6.46
N ALA A 134 5.89 10.55 -6.79
CA ALA A 134 4.81 11.47 -6.49
C ALA A 134 3.49 10.88 -7.00
N GLY A 135 2.49 10.74 -6.12
CA GLY A 135 1.21 10.12 -6.47
C GLY A 135 1.13 8.60 -6.31
N ARG A 136 2.11 7.94 -5.67
CA ARG A 136 2.03 6.52 -5.29
C ARG A 136 2.16 6.29 -3.78
N ASP A 137 1.31 5.39 -3.27
CA ASP A 137 1.33 4.88 -1.89
C ASP A 137 2.02 3.49 -1.86
N GLY A 138 3.33 3.49 -2.12
CA GLY A 138 4.12 2.27 -2.32
C GLY A 138 4.01 1.79 -3.76
N ASP A 139 3.66 0.52 -3.97
CA ASP A 139 3.44 -0.05 -5.31
C ASP A 139 2.05 0.29 -5.88
N LEU A 140 1.12 0.70 -5.01
CA LEU A 140 -0.23 1.12 -5.38
C LEU A 140 -0.29 2.63 -5.64
N PRO A 141 -1.17 3.10 -6.54
CA PRO A 141 -1.39 4.52 -6.77
C PRO A 141 -2.07 5.18 -5.56
N ALA A 142 -1.80 6.46 -5.37
CA ALA A 142 -2.45 7.24 -4.31
C ALA A 142 -3.94 7.38 -4.61
N ILE A 143 -4.77 7.22 -3.58
CA ILE A 143 -6.22 7.35 -3.69
C ILE A 143 -6.58 8.83 -3.56
N GLY A 144 -7.34 9.35 -4.53
CA GLY A 144 -7.69 10.76 -4.67
C GLY A 144 -6.45 11.65 -4.64
N TYR A 145 -6.48 12.68 -3.80
CA TYR A 145 -5.33 13.57 -3.56
C TYR A 145 -4.37 13.04 -2.47
N GLY A 146 -4.52 11.78 -2.05
CA GLY A 146 -3.70 11.14 -1.02
C GLY A 146 -3.92 11.76 0.37
N ARG A 147 -2.83 11.85 1.16
CA ARG A 147 -2.88 12.39 2.53
C ARG A 147 -2.92 13.92 2.61
N LYS A 148 -2.78 14.62 1.47
CA LYS A 148 -2.80 16.09 1.43
C LYS A 148 -4.24 16.56 1.36
N ASN A 149 -4.59 17.54 2.18
CA ASN A 149 -5.90 18.18 2.09
C ASN A 149 -5.96 19.05 0.82
N PRO A 150 -6.80 18.73 -0.19
CA PRO A 150 -6.89 19.50 -1.43
C PRO A 150 -7.44 20.91 -1.21
N ASN A 151 -8.21 21.13 -0.14
CA ASN A 151 -8.78 22.44 0.20
C ASN A 151 -7.80 23.32 0.99
N ALA A 152 -6.59 22.83 1.30
CA ALA A 152 -5.58 23.64 1.97
C ALA A 152 -4.95 24.62 0.97
N ALA A 153 -4.85 25.90 1.36
CA ALA A 153 -4.14 26.90 0.57
C ALA A 153 -2.69 26.45 0.33
N LYS A 154 -2.29 26.38 -0.95
CA LYS A 154 -0.90 26.11 -1.32
C LYS A 154 -0.10 27.41 -1.16
N ARG A 155 1.10 27.32 -0.60
CA ARG A 155 2.04 28.46 -0.57
C ARG A 155 2.34 28.82 -2.03
N ARG A 156 2.20 30.10 -2.38
CA ARG A 156 2.62 30.62 -3.68
C ARG A 156 4.14 30.50 -3.77
N THR A 157 4.65 29.43 -4.37
CA THR A 157 5.98 29.43 -4.96
C THR A 157 5.84 30.16 -6.29
N GLY A 158 6.69 31.16 -6.54
CA GLY A 158 6.60 32.05 -7.71
C GLY A 158 6.51 31.29 -9.03
N LYS A 159 5.93 31.96 -10.04
CA LYS A 159 5.75 31.48 -11.41
C LYS A 159 7.03 30.90 -12.00
#